data_AF-A0A1M5XAF6-F1
#
_entry.id   AF-A0A1M5XAF6-F1
#
_cell.length_a   1.000
_cell.length_b   1.000
_cell.length_c   1.000
_cell.angle_alpha   90.00
_cell.angle_beta   90.00
_cell.angle_gamma   90.00
#
_symmetry.space_group_name_H-M   'P 1'
#
loop_
_entity.id
_entity.type
_entity.pdbx_description
1 polymer ?
#
loop_
_entity_poly.entity_id
_entity_poly.type
_entity_poly.pdbx_seq_one_letter_code
_entity_poly.pdbx_strand_id
1 'polypeptide(L)'
;MSDMTETATTDERRDRGGRFVIGGKPGPGRPPGARSKLGEAFLEDLRDAWNEHGKEALRRCATEDPSQFCRIISNLLPRDIDINLAATVDAVSFAARFRAAVELLHDEPQGKLKIIEHENAGHRR
;
A
#
# COMPACT_ATOMS: atom_id res chain seq x y z
N MET A 1 -62.96 12.89 -18.65
CA MET A 1 -62.11 12.75 -17.46
C MET A 1 -61.44 11.39 -17.58
N SER A 2 -60.14 11.38 -17.82
CA SER A 2 -59.36 10.19 -18.16
C SER A 2 -59.03 9.38 -16.92
N ASP A 3 -59.42 8.10 -16.86
CA ASP A 3 -58.84 7.13 -15.93
C ASP A 3 -57.85 6.26 -16.69
N MET A 4 -56.58 6.56 -16.47
CA MET A 4 -55.43 5.94 -17.08
C MET A 4 -55.12 4.68 -16.28
N THR A 5 -55.52 3.53 -16.79
CA THR A 5 -55.29 2.22 -16.16
C THR A 5 -53.80 1.94 -16.07
N GLU A 6 -53.30 1.92 -14.84
CA GLU A 6 -51.97 1.47 -14.43
C GLU A 6 -51.82 -0.02 -14.76
N THR A 7 -51.06 -0.33 -15.82
CA THR A 7 -50.70 -1.71 -16.16
C THR A 7 -49.65 -2.21 -15.17
N ALA A 8 -50.11 -2.90 -14.13
CA ALA A 8 -49.27 -3.71 -13.26
C ALA A 8 -48.59 -4.79 -14.11
N THR A 9 -47.30 -4.60 -14.36
CA THR A 9 -46.42 -5.62 -14.95
C THR A 9 -46.21 -6.71 -13.90
N THR A 10 -47.08 -7.71 -13.93
CA THR A 10 -46.97 -8.88 -13.04
C THR A 10 -45.77 -9.70 -13.51
N ASP A 11 -44.64 -9.58 -12.80
CA ASP A 11 -43.46 -10.40 -13.03
C ASP A 11 -43.82 -11.86 -12.71
N GLU A 12 -44.00 -12.69 -13.73
CA GLU A 12 -44.41 -14.10 -13.65
C GLU A 12 -43.51 -14.97 -12.74
N ARG A 13 -42.34 -14.44 -12.34
CA ARG A 13 -41.41 -15.06 -11.40
C ARG A 13 -41.84 -14.97 -9.93
N ARG A 14 -42.85 -14.14 -9.63
CA ARG A 14 -43.37 -13.93 -8.28
C ARG A 14 -44.87 -14.19 -8.23
N ASP A 15 -45.32 -14.84 -7.16
CA ASP A 15 -46.74 -14.98 -6.87
C ASP A 15 -47.35 -13.62 -6.47
N ARG A 16 -48.69 -13.59 -6.32
CA ARG A 16 -49.42 -12.39 -5.89
C ARG A 16 -48.99 -11.89 -4.49
N GLY A 17 -48.33 -12.73 -3.70
CA GLY A 17 -47.73 -12.39 -2.40
C GLY A 17 -46.26 -11.97 -2.49
N GLY A 18 -45.71 -11.80 -3.70
CA GLY A 18 -44.32 -11.39 -3.92
C GLY A 18 -43.28 -12.50 -3.70
N ARG A 19 -43.70 -13.73 -3.39
CA ARG A 19 -42.80 -14.87 -3.20
C ARG A 19 -42.39 -15.46 -4.53
N PHE A 20 -41.16 -15.97 -4.61
CA PHE A 20 -40.68 -16.65 -5.81
C PHE A 20 -41.50 -17.93 -6.07
N VAL A 21 -41.91 -18.12 -7.31
CA VAL A 21 -42.67 -19.31 -7.72
C VAL A 21 -41.77 -20.54 -7.63
N ILE A 22 -42.16 -21.52 -6.80
CA ILE A 22 -41.43 -22.78 -6.63
C ILE A 22 -41.48 -23.55 -7.96
N GLY A 23 -40.32 -23.86 -8.54
CA GLY A 23 -40.20 -24.52 -9.84
C GLY A 23 -40.10 -23.56 -11.05
N GLY A 24 -40.08 -22.25 -10.84
CA GLY A 24 -39.81 -21.28 -11.91
C GLY A 24 -38.38 -21.39 -12.45
N LYS A 25 -38.16 -21.07 -13.73
CA LYS A 25 -36.80 -20.99 -14.31
C LYS A 25 -35.97 -19.99 -13.48
N PRO A 26 -34.78 -20.39 -12.98
CA PRO A 26 -33.91 -19.45 -12.27
C PRO A 26 -33.60 -18.26 -13.17
N GLY A 27 -33.70 -17.05 -12.61
CA GLY A 27 -33.33 -15.84 -13.34
C GLY A 27 -31.86 -15.90 -13.79
N PRO A 28 -31.49 -15.16 -14.85
CA PRO A 28 -30.08 -14.99 -15.18
C PRO A 28 -29.41 -14.42 -13.92
N GLY A 29 -28.53 -15.19 -13.30
CA GLY A 29 -27.82 -14.76 -12.10
C GLY A 29 -27.03 -13.48 -12.35
N ARG A 30 -26.34 -12.98 -11.33
CA ARG A 30 -25.46 -11.82 -11.50
C ARG A 30 -24.52 -12.06 -12.69
N PRO A 31 -24.49 -11.16 -13.70
CA PRO A 31 -23.73 -11.40 -14.92
C PRO A 31 -22.24 -11.58 -14.60
N PRO A 32 -21.57 -12.50 -15.31
CA PRO A 32 -20.13 -12.71 -15.13
C PRO A 32 -19.38 -11.39 -15.34
N GLY A 33 -18.41 -11.11 -14.47
CA GLY A 33 -17.63 -9.86 -14.50
C GLY A 33 -18.26 -8.66 -13.76
N ALA A 34 -19.50 -8.76 -13.26
CA ALA A 34 -20.10 -7.66 -12.50
C ALA A 34 -19.36 -7.35 -11.17
N ARG A 35 -18.55 -8.28 -10.65
CA ARG A 35 -17.63 -8.00 -9.52
C ARG A 35 -16.40 -7.22 -9.98
N SER A 36 -15.82 -7.62 -11.11
CA SER A 36 -14.65 -6.94 -11.70
C SER A 36 -14.97 -5.49 -12.07
N LYS A 37 -16.14 -5.24 -12.66
CA LYS A 37 -16.61 -3.87 -12.98
C LYS A 37 -16.76 -2.98 -11.74
N LEU A 38 -17.21 -3.54 -10.63
CA LEU A 38 -17.30 -2.81 -9.37
C LEU A 38 -15.92 -2.47 -8.81
N GLY A 39 -14.95 -3.38 -8.95
CA GLY A 39 -13.57 -3.15 -8.54
C GLY A 39 -12.89 -2.05 -9.36
N GLU A 40 -13.11 -2.04 -10.68
CA GLU A 40 -12.55 -1.01 -11.57
C GLU A 40 -13.12 0.38 -11.28
N ALA A 41 -14.45 0.50 -11.17
CA ALA A 41 -15.11 1.75 -10.80
C ALA A 41 -14.64 2.25 -9.42
N PHE A 42 -14.49 1.36 -8.45
CA PHE A 42 -13.98 1.72 -7.13
C PHE A 42 -12.56 2.30 -7.17
N LEU A 43 -11.67 1.73 -7.98
CA LEU A 43 -10.29 2.23 -8.11
C LEU A 43 -10.25 3.59 -8.80
N GLU A 44 -11.13 3.81 -9.79
CA GLU A 44 -11.29 5.11 -10.44
C GLU A 44 -11.79 6.18 -9.45
N ASP A 45 -12.87 5.90 -8.73
CA ASP A 45 -13.40 6.80 -7.70
C ASP A 45 -12.34 7.11 -6.62
N LEU A 46 -11.57 6.10 -6.20
CA LEU A 46 -10.50 6.25 -5.21
C LEU A 46 -9.37 7.15 -5.72
N ARG A 47 -8.96 6.97 -6.98
CA ARG A 47 -7.93 7.80 -7.61
C ARG A 47 -8.38 9.26 -7.67
N ASP A 48 -9.62 9.49 -8.07
CA ASP A 48 -10.15 10.84 -8.24
C ASP A 48 -10.28 11.54 -6.89
N ALA A 49 -10.78 10.85 -5.86
CA ALA A 49 -10.79 11.35 -4.48
C ALA A 49 -9.38 11.64 -3.93
N TRP A 50 -8.40 10.78 -4.26
CA TRP A 50 -7.00 11.00 -3.86
C TRP A 50 -6.40 12.24 -4.54
N ASN A 51 -6.68 12.46 -5.83
CA ASN A 51 -6.20 13.63 -6.55
C ASN A 51 -6.77 14.93 -5.98
N GLU A 52 -8.04 14.92 -5.56
CA GLU A 52 -8.70 16.10 -5.01
C GLU A 52 -8.31 16.39 -3.56
N HIS A 53 -8.23 15.36 -2.71
CA HIS A 53 -8.13 15.53 -1.25
C HIS A 53 -6.88 14.94 -0.61
N GLY A 54 -6.13 14.08 -1.31
CA GLY A 54 -5.07 13.27 -0.72
C GLY A 54 -3.99 14.09 -0.01
N LYS A 55 -3.56 15.22 -0.61
CA LYS A 55 -2.54 16.08 0.00
C LYS A 55 -3.01 16.74 1.29
N GLU A 56 -4.24 17.25 1.34
CA GLU A 56 -4.77 17.86 2.55
C GLU A 56 -5.07 16.82 3.62
N ALA A 57 -5.56 15.63 3.23
CA ALA A 57 -5.74 14.50 4.14
C ALA A 57 -4.41 14.11 4.83
N LEU A 58 -3.32 14.04 4.06
CA LEU A 58 -1.97 13.78 4.61
C LEU A 58 -1.49 14.92 5.52
N ARG A 59 -1.72 16.18 5.13
CA ARG A 59 -1.35 17.34 5.94
C ARG A 59 -2.06 17.31 7.29
N ARG A 60 -3.38 17.09 7.28
CA ARG A 60 -4.19 16.96 8.48
C ARG A 60 -3.77 15.78 9.33
N CYS A 61 -3.52 14.62 8.72
CA CYS A 61 -3.01 13.46 9.44
C CYS A 61 -1.68 13.77 10.12
N ALA A 62 -0.73 14.43 9.44
CA ALA A 62 0.54 14.82 10.04
C ALA A 62 0.39 15.79 11.23
N THR A 63 -0.62 16.66 11.23
CA THR A 63 -0.85 17.63 12.32
C THR A 63 -1.72 17.09 13.45
N GLU A 64 -2.76 16.32 13.14
CA GLU A 64 -3.76 15.82 14.10
C GLU A 64 -3.31 14.49 14.73
N ASP A 65 -2.67 13.60 13.95
CA ASP A 65 -2.15 12.31 14.40
C ASP A 65 -0.80 11.97 13.74
N PRO A 66 0.30 12.59 14.22
CA PRO A 66 1.63 12.38 13.65
C PRO A 66 2.11 10.92 13.79
N SER A 67 1.61 10.17 14.77
CA SER A 67 1.99 8.76 14.96
C SER A 67 1.44 7.89 13.83
N GLN A 68 0.18 8.09 13.43
CA GLN A 68 -0.39 7.38 12.29
C GLN A 68 0.26 7.82 10.98
N PHE A 69 0.59 9.10 10.83
CA PHE A 69 1.30 9.58 9.65
C PHE A 69 2.65 8.86 9.46
N CYS A 70 3.47 8.77 10.51
CA CYS A 70 4.73 8.01 10.48
C CYS A 70 4.52 6.51 10.20
N ARG A 71 3.45 5.92 10.73
CA ARG A 71 3.12 4.51 10.49
C ARG A 71 2.75 4.26 9.03
N ILE A 72 1.96 5.13 8.41
CA ILE A 72 1.62 5.07 6.97
C ILE A 72 2.90 5.05 6.13
N ILE A 73 3.83 5.97 6.43
CA ILE A 73 5.12 6.04 5.73
C ILE A 73 5.94 4.77 5.96
N SER A 74 6.02 4.27 7.20
CA SER A 74 6.77 3.04 7.49
C SER A 74 6.22 1.80 6.77
N ASN A 75 4.92 1.76 6.51
CA ASN A 75 4.28 0.66 5.79
C ASN A 75 4.49 0.72 4.27
N LEU A 76 4.83 1.89 3.73
CA LEU A 76 5.18 2.05 2.32
C LEU A 76 6.60 1.58 2.03
N LEU A 77 7.48 1.68 3.02
CA LEU A 77 8.85 1.18 2.91
C LEU A 77 8.86 -0.35 2.97
N PRO A 78 9.69 -1.02 2.15
CA PRO A 78 9.94 -2.44 2.32
C PRO A 78 10.40 -2.74 3.75
N ARG A 79 9.79 -3.72 4.41
CA ARG A 79 10.18 -4.12 5.78
C ARG A 79 11.58 -4.71 5.82
N ASP A 80 11.92 -5.45 4.78
CA ASP A 80 13.23 -6.03 4.58
C ASP A 80 13.82 -5.40 3.32
N ILE A 81 14.71 -4.43 3.52
CA ILE A 81 15.56 -3.97 2.42
C ILE A 81 16.69 -4.99 2.33
N ASP A 82 16.54 -5.97 1.44
CA ASP A 82 17.58 -6.94 1.14
C ASP A 82 18.66 -6.25 0.30
N ILE A 83 19.47 -5.41 0.95
CA ILE A 83 20.64 -4.78 0.34
C ILE A 83 21.66 -5.88 0.16
N ASN A 84 21.60 -6.57 -0.98
CA ASN A 84 22.68 -7.44 -1.42
C ASN A 84 23.91 -6.57 -1.78
N LEU A 85 24.64 -6.15 -0.75
CA LEU A 85 25.83 -5.31 -0.86
C LEU A 85 26.94 -6.02 -1.65
N ALA A 86 26.88 -7.35 -1.76
CA ALA A 86 27.83 -8.14 -2.54
C ALA A 86 27.75 -7.84 -4.05
N ALA A 87 26.64 -7.30 -4.55
CA ALA A 87 26.48 -6.97 -5.97
C ALA A 87 26.83 -5.52 -6.33
N THR A 88 26.85 -4.60 -5.36
CA THR A 88 26.94 -3.15 -5.62
C THR A 88 28.22 -2.50 -5.12
N VAL A 89 28.92 -3.10 -4.15
CA VAL A 89 30.20 -2.61 -3.67
C VAL A 89 31.20 -3.76 -3.70
N ASP A 90 32.08 -3.75 -4.71
CA ASP A 90 33.29 -4.57 -4.64
C ASP A 90 34.20 -4.00 -3.55
N ALA A 91 34.05 -4.55 -2.34
CA ALA A 91 34.80 -4.16 -1.16
C ALA A 91 36.32 -4.26 -1.39
N VAL A 92 36.76 -5.16 -2.28
CA VAL A 92 38.17 -5.32 -2.64
C VAL A 92 38.65 -4.14 -3.47
N SER A 93 37.91 -3.77 -4.54
CA SER A 93 38.22 -2.57 -5.33
C SER A 93 38.14 -1.28 -4.50
N PHE A 94 37.16 -1.17 -3.60
CA PHE A 94 37.05 -0.03 -2.71
C PHE A 94 38.27 0.07 -1.79
N ALA A 95 38.65 -1.01 -1.11
CA ALA A 95 39.81 -1.03 -0.23
C ALA A 95 41.12 -0.73 -0.98
N ALA A 96 41.27 -1.24 -2.21
CA ALA A 96 42.43 -0.95 -3.05
C ALA A 96 42.52 0.53 -3.42
N ARG A 97 41.41 1.13 -3.88
CA ARG A 97 41.33 2.56 -4.23
C ARG A 97 41.51 3.45 -3.01
N PHE A 98 40.93 3.07 -1.88
CA PHE A 98 41.06 3.81 -0.63
C PHE A 98 42.51 3.81 -0.14
N ARG A 99 43.20 2.66 -0.13
CA ARG A 99 44.63 2.59 0.23
C ARG A 99 45.49 3.44 -0.71
N ALA A 100 45.26 3.34 -2.01
CA ALA A 100 45.98 4.13 -3.00
C ALA A 100 45.73 5.65 -2.81
N ALA A 101 44.50 6.05 -2.45
CA ALA A 101 44.17 7.43 -2.15
C ALA A 101 44.83 7.92 -0.86
N VAL A 102 44.88 7.09 0.19
CA VAL A 102 45.56 7.38 1.46
C VAL A 102 47.07 7.54 1.25
N GLU A 103 47.66 6.67 0.44
CA GLU A 103 49.08 6.73 0.07
C GLU A 103 49.38 7.98 -0.78
N LEU A 104 48.52 8.29 -1.75
CA LEU A 104 48.66 9.50 -2.59
C LEU A 104 48.55 10.80 -1.77
N LEU A 105 47.69 10.80 -0.74
CA LEU A 105 47.49 11.97 0.11
C LEU A 105 48.57 12.15 1.16
N HIS A 106 49.50 11.19 1.33
CA HIS A 106 50.67 11.24 2.22
C HIS A 106 50.45 12.11 3.48
N ASP A 107 49.37 11.80 4.22
CA ASP A 107 49.20 12.28 5.58
C ASP A 107 49.18 11.04 6.46
N GLU A 108 50.28 10.84 7.18
CA GLU A 108 50.48 9.74 8.13
C GLU A 108 49.23 9.59 9.00
N PRO A 109 48.67 8.38 9.18
CA PRO A 109 47.55 8.18 10.09
C PRO A 109 48.03 8.45 11.52
N GLN A 110 47.85 9.70 11.98
CA GLN A 110 48.07 10.09 13.35
C GLN A 110 47.03 9.39 14.23
N GLY A 111 47.44 8.27 14.81
CA GLY A 111 46.85 7.72 16.03
C GLY A 111 46.17 6.38 15.85
N LYS A 112 46.54 5.42 16.71
CA LYS A 112 45.86 4.14 16.88
C LYS A 112 44.36 4.37 17.03
N LEU A 113 43.57 3.81 16.11
CA LEU A 113 42.12 3.75 16.24
C LEU A 113 41.78 3.07 17.57
N LYS A 114 41.11 3.80 18.47
CA LYS A 114 40.56 3.21 19.69
C LYS A 114 39.40 2.30 19.28
N ILE A 115 39.53 1.01 19.61
CA ILE A 115 38.43 0.06 19.56
C ILE A 115 37.39 0.58 20.56
N ILE A 116 36.23 1.00 20.06
CA ILE A 116 35.08 1.27 20.93
C ILE A 116 34.47 -0.09 21.23
N GLU A 117 34.82 -0.66 22.39
CA GLU A 117 34.10 -1.82 22.91
C GLU A 117 32.67 -1.37 23.22
N HIS A 118 31.72 -1.88 22.43
CA HIS A 118 30.31 -1.70 22.70
C HIS A 118 29.93 -2.69 23.80
N GLU A 119 30.07 -2.27 25.06
CA GLU A 119 29.55 -3.04 26.19
C GLU A 119 28.05 -3.18 25.99
N ASN A 120 27.61 -4.41 25.72
CA ASN A 120 26.21 -4.76 25.56
C ASN A 120 25.55 -4.61 26.93
N ALA A 121 25.04 -3.41 27.22
CA ALA A 121 24.32 -3.12 28.45
C ALA A 121 23.11 -4.06 28.52
N GLY A 122 23.26 -5.05 29.41
CA GLY A 122 22.32 -6.13 29.59
C GLY A 122 20.90 -5.62 29.75
N HIS A 123 20.02 -6.12 28.88
CA HIS A 123 18.59 -6.10 29.06
C HIS A 123 18.26 -6.80 30.39
N ARG A 124 18.01 -6.00 31.45
CA ARG A 124 17.42 -6.48 32.70
C ARG A 124 15.97 -6.03 32.79
N ARG A 125 15.11 -7.05 32.65
CA ARG A 125 13.74 -7.22 33.14
C ARG A 125 12.63 -6.42 32.48
#